data_AF-A0A7X3GJK7-F1
#
_entry.id   AF-A0A7X3GJK7-F1
#
_cell.length_a   1.000
_cell.length_b   1.000
_cell.length_c   1.000
_cell.angle_alpha   90.00
_cell.angle_beta   90.00
_cell.angle_gamma   90.00
#
_symmetry.space_group_name_H-M   'P 1'
#
loop_
_entity.id
_entity.type
_entity.pdbx_description
1 polymer ?
#
loop_
_entity_poly.entity_id
_entity_poly.type
_entity_poly.pdbx_seq_one_letter_code
_entity_poly.pdbx_strand_id
1 'polypeptide(L)'
;MQPNWTTILNDGFGWGTAEAFGEKLSHHISSPILTISYFDDDVFEMNIYLNGSQQTGQIWCSDLTREDYGLREDGADISILVNILGHQHAAELNEFLAIEGCEEAIGKLEQMIGIPLWIHSDWFGDMEDEDVKLQFKQYNFN
;
A
#
# COMPACT_ATOMS: atom_id res chain seq x y z
N MET A 1 3.94 13.23 -17.06
CA MET A 1 5.22 13.14 -16.32
C MET A 1 5.42 11.69 -15.96
N GLN A 2 6.61 11.13 -16.12
CA GLN A 2 6.89 9.82 -15.54
C GLN A 2 7.08 10.00 -14.03
N PRO A 3 6.53 9.13 -13.17
CA PRO A 3 6.81 9.18 -11.75
C PRO A 3 8.32 9.04 -11.52
N ASN A 4 8.92 9.88 -10.67
CA ASN A 4 10.34 9.82 -10.32
C ASN A 4 10.63 8.74 -9.26
N TRP A 5 9.89 7.62 -9.31
CA TRP A 5 9.91 6.57 -8.30
C TRP A 5 10.43 5.28 -8.92
N THR A 6 11.04 4.45 -8.09
CA THR A 6 11.48 3.10 -8.48
C THR A 6 10.72 2.11 -7.63
N THR A 7 9.96 1.23 -8.28
CA THR A 7 9.24 0.14 -7.60
C THR A 7 10.13 -1.11 -7.60
N ILE A 8 10.24 -1.75 -6.45
CA ILE A 8 10.96 -3.04 -6.29
C ILE A 8 9.93 -4.09 -5.91
N LEU A 9 9.79 -5.13 -6.73
CA LEU A 9 8.93 -6.28 -6.48
C LEU A 9 9.81 -7.51 -6.26
N ASN A 10 9.51 -8.32 -5.25
CA ASN A 10 10.23 -9.55 -4.95
C ASN A 10 9.31 -10.56 -4.28
N ASP A 11 9.36 -11.82 -4.69
CA ASP A 11 8.52 -12.90 -4.14
C ASP A 11 8.83 -13.20 -2.65
N GLY A 12 9.99 -12.75 -2.16
CA GLY A 12 10.35 -12.82 -0.75
C GLY A 12 9.78 -11.70 0.12
N PHE A 13 9.12 -10.70 -0.48
CA PHE A 13 8.42 -9.66 0.26
C PHE A 13 7.02 -10.14 0.63
N GLY A 14 6.83 -10.38 1.92
CA GLY A 14 5.53 -10.45 2.57
C GLY A 14 5.44 -9.45 3.73
N TRP A 15 4.29 -9.43 4.37
CA TRP A 15 4.03 -8.61 5.55
C TRP A 15 5.11 -8.80 6.64
N GLY A 16 5.62 -7.71 7.18
CA GLY A 16 6.75 -7.64 8.12
C GLY A 16 8.13 -7.67 7.47
N THR A 17 8.28 -8.24 6.27
CA THR A 17 9.59 -8.31 5.58
C THR A 17 9.84 -7.12 4.66
N ALA A 18 8.79 -6.57 4.04
CA ALA A 18 8.90 -5.39 3.20
C ALA A 18 9.31 -4.16 4.04
N GLU A 19 8.74 -4.04 5.24
CA GLU A 19 9.03 -3.03 6.26
C GLU A 19 10.50 -3.11 6.70
N ALA A 20 10.95 -4.31 7.08
CA ALA A 20 12.34 -4.55 7.49
C ALA A 20 13.33 -4.26 6.36
N PHE A 21 12.96 -4.54 5.11
CA PHE A 21 13.77 -4.20 3.94
C PHE A 21 13.77 -2.68 3.70
N GLY A 22 12.61 -2.01 3.76
CA GLY A 22 12.47 -0.58 3.58
C GLY A 22 13.27 0.21 4.61
N GLU A 23 13.20 -0.17 5.88
CA GLU A 23 14.02 0.43 6.94
C GLU A 23 15.52 0.30 6.63
N LYS A 24 15.99 -0.92 6.29
CA LYS A 24 17.40 -1.16 5.94
C LYS A 24 17.83 -0.39 4.70
N LEU A 25 17.01 -0.35 3.65
CA LEU A 25 17.34 0.38 2.43
C LEU A 25 17.40 1.89 2.70
N SER A 26 16.55 2.42 3.58
CA SER A 26 16.52 3.85 3.93
C SER A 26 17.78 4.33 4.68
N HIS A 27 18.62 3.42 5.19
CA HIS A 27 19.95 3.76 5.69
C HIS A 27 20.96 4.06 4.58
N HIS A 28 20.74 3.49 3.39
CA HIS A 28 21.71 3.49 2.29
C HIS A 28 21.38 4.52 1.21
N ILE A 29 20.14 5.01 1.18
CA ILE A 29 19.68 6.04 0.23
C ILE A 29 19.08 7.22 0.99
N SER A 30 19.28 8.43 0.45
CA SER A 30 18.77 9.67 1.05
C SER A 30 17.33 10.00 0.66
N SER A 31 16.68 9.14 -0.11
CA SER A 31 15.29 9.32 -0.56
C SER A 31 14.33 8.57 0.37
N PRO A 32 13.11 9.09 0.60
CA PRO A 32 12.08 8.36 1.31
C PRO A 32 11.74 7.04 0.61
N ILE A 33 11.43 6.02 1.40
CA ILE A 33 11.01 4.71 0.91
C ILE A 33 9.59 4.48 1.39
N LEU A 34 8.70 4.24 0.43
CA LEU A 34 7.34 3.78 0.68
C LEU A 34 7.33 2.25 0.58
N THR A 35 6.91 1.58 1.65
CA THR A 35 6.61 0.15 1.64
C THR A 35 5.11 -0.04 1.71
N ILE A 36 4.63 -1.04 0.97
CA ILE A 36 3.24 -1.45 0.91
C ILE A 36 3.24 -2.95 1.17
N SER A 37 2.33 -3.42 2.03
CA SER A 37 2.17 -4.83 2.33
C SER A 37 0.72 -5.21 2.52
N TYR A 38 0.43 -6.46 2.18
CA TYR A 38 -0.88 -7.08 2.29
C TYR A 38 -0.77 -8.35 3.11
N PHE A 39 -1.80 -8.64 3.90
CA PHE A 39 -1.90 -9.88 4.65
C PHE A 39 -3.34 -10.34 4.73
N ASP A 40 -3.55 -11.63 4.46
CA ASP A 40 -4.83 -12.38 4.56
C ASP A 40 -6.07 -11.68 4.00
N ASP A 41 -5.88 -10.88 2.94
CA ASP A 41 -6.91 -10.05 2.26
C ASP A 41 -7.64 -9.03 3.16
N ASP A 42 -7.29 -8.92 4.44
CA ASP A 42 -7.97 -8.10 5.44
C ASP A 42 -7.07 -7.07 6.12
N VAL A 43 -5.78 -7.05 5.78
CA VAL A 43 -4.80 -6.04 6.21
C VAL A 43 -4.11 -5.42 5.01
N PHE A 44 -4.12 -4.09 4.97
CA PHE A 44 -3.25 -3.28 4.14
C PHE A 44 -2.40 -2.37 5.03
N GLU A 45 -1.09 -2.46 4.87
CA GLU A 45 -0.13 -1.63 5.61
C GLU A 45 0.71 -0.79 4.64
N MET A 46 0.84 0.50 4.99
CA MET A 46 1.67 1.47 4.30
C MET A 46 2.64 2.10 5.30
N ASN A 47 3.93 2.12 4.98
CA ASN A 47 4.94 2.76 5.79
C ASN A 47 5.89 3.63 4.97
N ILE A 48 6.35 4.72 5.59
CA ILE A 48 7.38 5.59 5.06
C ILE A 48 8.63 5.48 5.93
N TYR A 49 9.77 5.18 5.31
CA TYR A 49 11.08 5.15 5.95
C TYR A 49 12.00 6.21 5.38
N LEU A 50 12.78 6.85 6.25
CA LEU A 50 13.84 7.78 5.88
C LEU A 50 14.96 7.71 6.91
N ASN A 51 16.21 7.71 6.43
CA ASN A 51 17.42 7.70 7.28
C ASN A 51 17.42 6.58 8.34
N GLY A 52 16.92 5.40 7.98
CA GLY A 52 16.91 4.23 8.86
C GLY A 52 15.83 4.20 9.92
N SER A 53 14.78 5.01 9.79
CA SER A 53 13.67 5.04 10.75
C SER A 53 12.33 5.24 10.06
N GLN A 54 11.28 4.64 10.62
CA GLN A 54 9.91 4.87 10.21
C GLN A 54 9.50 6.30 10.56
N GLN A 55 9.03 7.04 9.57
CA GLN A 55 8.56 8.41 9.73
C GLN A 55 7.07 8.47 10.01
N THR A 56 6.31 7.64 9.31
CA THR A 56 4.86 7.52 9.45
C THR A 56 4.41 6.19 8.86
N GLY A 57 3.25 5.70 9.30
CA GLY A 57 2.60 4.54 8.72
C GLY A 57 1.11 4.54 9.01
N GLN A 58 0.38 3.67 8.33
CA GLN A 58 -1.04 3.43 8.55
C GLN A 58 -1.34 1.97 8.24
N ILE A 59 -2.21 1.38 9.07
CA ILE A 59 -2.75 0.04 8.85
C ILE A 59 -4.27 0.17 8.68
N TRP A 60 -4.75 -0.22 7.51
CA TRP A 60 -6.17 -0.43 7.22
C TRP A 60 -6.49 -1.89 7.52
N CYS A 61 -7.48 -2.10 8.38
CA CYS A 61 -8.05 -3.40 8.73
C CYS A 61 -9.31 -3.18 9.58
N SER A 62 -10.16 -4.20 9.69
CA SER A 62 -11.32 -4.17 10.58
C SER A 62 -10.89 -4.17 12.06
N ASP A 63 -11.77 -3.69 12.96
CA ASP A 63 -11.51 -3.75 14.42
C ASP A 63 -11.29 -5.19 14.92
N LEU A 64 -12.02 -6.15 14.35
CA LEU A 64 -11.87 -7.57 14.69
C LEU A 64 -10.49 -8.08 14.26
N THR A 65 -10.10 -7.84 13.02
CA THR A 65 -8.77 -8.17 12.48
C THR A 65 -7.66 -7.54 13.33
N ARG A 66 -7.85 -6.27 13.72
CA ARG A 66 -6.92 -5.53 14.58
C ARG A 66 -6.73 -6.20 15.93
N GLU A 67 -7.83 -6.63 16.57
CA GLU A 67 -7.79 -7.37 17.84
C GLU A 67 -7.13 -8.74 17.68
N ASP A 68 -7.55 -9.51 16.67
CA ASP A 68 -7.08 -10.88 16.41
C ASP A 68 -5.56 -10.94 16.14
N TYR A 69 -5.03 -9.94 15.41
CA TYR A 69 -3.61 -9.85 15.11
C TYR A 69 -2.81 -8.98 16.09
N GLY A 70 -3.47 -8.36 17.07
CA GLY A 70 -2.81 -7.49 18.07
C GLY A 70 -2.14 -6.26 17.45
N LEU A 71 -2.75 -5.70 16.39
CA LEU A 71 -2.24 -4.57 15.63
C LEU A 71 -2.47 -3.26 16.39
N ARG A 72 -1.52 -2.33 16.26
CA ARG A 72 -1.64 -1.00 16.87
C ARG A 72 -2.41 -0.06 15.97
N GLU A 73 -3.21 0.80 16.58
CA GLU A 73 -3.85 1.93 15.90
C GLU A 73 -2.90 3.12 15.93
N ASP A 74 -1.95 3.13 15.01
CA ASP A 74 -1.06 4.26 14.79
C ASP A 74 -1.53 4.99 13.52
N GLY A 75 -1.99 6.22 13.69
CA GLY A 75 -2.47 7.07 12.58
C GLY A 75 -1.32 7.73 11.85
N ALA A 76 -1.40 7.80 10.51
CA ALA A 76 -0.36 8.47 9.73
C ALA A 76 -0.31 9.99 9.95
N ASP A 77 0.90 10.56 9.94
CA ASP A 77 1.12 12.00 9.89
C ASP A 77 0.90 12.51 8.47
N ILE A 78 -0.24 13.18 8.27
CA ILE A 78 -0.61 13.77 6.99
C ILE A 78 0.42 14.77 6.46
N SER A 79 1.12 15.50 7.33
CA SER A 79 2.12 16.48 6.92
C SER A 79 3.32 15.79 6.27
N ILE A 80 3.70 14.62 6.78
CA ILE A 80 4.77 13.79 6.22
C ILE A 80 4.32 13.22 4.86
N LEU A 81 3.09 12.69 4.79
CA LEU A 81 2.55 12.17 3.53
C LEU A 81 2.46 13.23 2.44
N VAL A 82 1.98 14.43 2.78
CA VAL A 82 1.92 15.58 1.86
C VAL A 82 3.30 15.94 1.32
N ASN A 83 4.33 15.92 2.16
CA ASN A 83 5.69 16.24 1.73
C ASN A 83 6.29 15.20 0.78
N ILE A 84 5.86 13.93 0.87
CA ILE A 84 6.43 12.82 0.11
C ILE A 84 5.63 12.52 -1.16
N LEU A 85 4.31 12.40 -1.04
CA LEU A 85 3.42 12.12 -2.17
C LEU A 85 3.17 13.39 -3.01
N GLY A 86 3.31 14.57 -2.38
CA GLY A 86 3.24 15.87 -3.02
C GLY A 86 1.99 16.66 -2.61
N HIS A 87 2.16 17.98 -2.52
CA HIS A 87 1.12 18.92 -2.07
C HIS A 87 -0.16 18.88 -2.89
N GLN A 88 -0.11 18.44 -4.15
CA GLN A 88 -1.29 18.28 -4.99
C GLN A 88 -2.30 17.26 -4.42
N HIS A 89 -1.87 16.32 -3.57
CA HIS A 89 -2.73 15.30 -2.98
C HIS A 89 -3.23 15.66 -1.56
N ALA A 90 -2.92 16.84 -1.04
CA ALA A 90 -3.20 17.18 0.36
C ALA A 90 -4.68 17.09 0.77
N ALA A 91 -5.60 17.46 -0.14
CA ALA A 91 -7.04 17.35 0.12
C ALA A 91 -7.48 15.88 0.17
N GLU A 92 -7.06 15.09 -0.80
CA GLU A 92 -7.43 13.67 -0.95
C GLU A 92 -6.79 12.78 0.12
N LEU A 93 -5.66 13.19 0.71
CA LEU A 93 -4.97 12.45 1.75
C LEU A 93 -5.80 12.28 3.03
N ASN A 94 -6.63 13.26 3.39
CA ASN A 94 -7.53 13.11 4.54
C ASN A 94 -8.61 12.06 4.26
N GLU A 95 -9.15 12.06 3.04
CA GLU A 95 -10.15 11.07 2.62
C GLU A 95 -9.54 9.68 2.61
N PHE A 96 -8.33 9.55 2.05
CA PHE A 96 -7.57 8.30 2.01
C PHE A 96 -7.32 7.70 3.40
N LEU A 97 -6.88 8.52 4.37
CA LEU A 97 -6.62 8.05 5.73
C LEU A 97 -7.90 7.69 6.50
N ALA A 98 -9.06 8.17 6.07
CA ALA A 98 -10.35 7.89 6.70
C ALA A 98 -11.06 6.66 6.12
N ILE A 99 -10.50 6.03 5.08
CA ILE A 99 -11.05 4.80 4.51
C ILE A 99 -10.98 3.67 5.55
N GLU A 100 -12.05 2.88 5.68
CA GLU A 100 -12.10 1.74 6.60
C GLU A 100 -11.73 0.42 5.89
N GLY A 101 -11.98 0.30 4.58
CA GLY A 101 -11.74 -0.92 3.80
C GLY A 101 -10.37 -0.97 3.15
N CYS A 102 -9.68 -2.12 3.26
CA CYS A 102 -8.36 -2.33 2.66
C CYS A 102 -8.37 -2.14 1.14
N GLU A 103 -9.33 -2.76 0.45
CA GLU A 103 -9.45 -2.67 -1.02
C GLU A 103 -9.67 -1.23 -1.50
N GLU A 104 -10.58 -0.51 -0.84
CA GLU A 104 -10.85 0.91 -1.16
C GLU A 104 -9.62 1.77 -0.92
N ALA A 105 -8.87 1.52 0.15
CA ALA A 105 -7.66 2.25 0.48
C ALA A 105 -6.57 2.03 -0.57
N ILE A 106 -6.36 0.79 -1.00
CA ILE A 106 -5.40 0.43 -2.06
C ILE A 106 -5.78 1.12 -3.36
N GLY A 107 -7.03 1.00 -3.80
CA GLY A 107 -7.50 1.60 -5.04
C GLY A 107 -7.33 3.13 -5.02
N LYS A 108 -7.61 3.79 -3.88
CA LYS A 108 -7.37 5.23 -3.72
C LYS A 108 -5.88 5.57 -3.79
N LEU A 109 -5.02 4.78 -3.17
CA LEU A 109 -3.57 5.00 -3.24
C LEU A 109 -3.04 4.83 -4.67
N GLU A 110 -3.46 3.78 -5.39
CA GLU A 110 -3.10 3.54 -6.79
C GLU A 110 -3.47 4.73 -7.68
N GLN A 111 -4.69 5.27 -7.51
CA GLN A 111 -5.15 6.46 -8.23
C GLN A 111 -4.28 7.69 -7.93
N MET A 112 -3.90 7.87 -6.66
CA MET A 112 -3.08 9.00 -6.24
C MET A 112 -1.66 8.94 -6.81
N ILE A 113 -1.02 7.77 -6.76
CA ILE A 113 0.40 7.62 -7.19
C ILE A 113 0.54 7.23 -8.66
N GLY A 114 -0.54 6.80 -9.31
CA GLY A 114 -0.55 6.38 -10.72
C GLY A 114 0.23 5.09 -10.98
N ILE A 115 0.38 4.23 -9.97
CA ILE A 115 1.10 2.95 -10.05
C ILE A 115 0.13 1.85 -9.60
N PRO A 116 -0.04 0.78 -10.39
CA PRO A 116 -0.74 -0.41 -9.92
C PRO A 116 0.01 -1.09 -8.78
N LEU A 117 -0.68 -1.35 -7.68
CA LEU A 117 -0.20 -1.95 -6.44
C LEU A 117 -0.76 -3.35 -6.20
N TRP A 118 -1.77 -3.78 -6.96
CA TRP A 118 -2.27 -5.14 -6.97
C TRP A 118 -2.72 -5.57 -8.38
N ILE A 119 -3.02 -6.86 -8.53
CA ILE A 119 -3.51 -7.42 -9.79
C ILE A 119 -5.02 -7.23 -9.84
N HIS A 120 -5.47 -6.36 -10.74
CA HIS A 120 -6.90 -6.23 -11.01
C HIS A 120 -7.34 -7.30 -11.99
N SER A 121 -8.45 -7.98 -11.71
CA SER A 121 -8.90 -9.07 -12.57
C SER A 121 -9.55 -8.62 -13.87
N ASP A 122 -9.94 -7.36 -13.98
CA ASP A 122 -10.39 -6.76 -15.23
C ASP A 122 -9.27 -6.72 -16.29
N TRP A 123 -7.99 -6.74 -15.87
CA TRP A 123 -6.84 -6.86 -16.76
C TRP A 123 -6.84 -8.18 -17.55
N PHE A 124 -7.54 -9.20 -17.06
CA PHE A 124 -7.67 -10.50 -17.74
C PHE A 124 -8.91 -10.58 -18.64
N GLY A 125 -9.67 -9.49 -18.82
CA GLY A 125 -10.92 -9.48 -19.60
C GLY A 125 -10.78 -10.03 -21.02
N ASP A 126 -9.64 -9.75 -21.66
CA ASP A 126 -9.33 -10.16 -23.04
C ASP A 126 -8.64 -11.53 -23.15
N MET A 127 -8.38 -12.24 -22.04
CA MET A 127 -7.75 -13.56 -22.08
C MET A 127 -8.73 -14.64 -22.52
N GLU A 128 -8.35 -15.52 -23.43
CA GLU A 128 -9.22 -16.66 -23.83
C GLU A 128 -9.30 -17.76 -22.74
N ASP A 129 -8.38 -17.75 -21.78
CA ASP A 129 -8.29 -18.74 -20.70
C ASP A 129 -9.25 -18.39 -19.54
N GLU A 130 -10.41 -19.07 -19.54
CA GLU A 130 -11.46 -18.89 -18.55
C GLU A 130 -11.05 -19.40 -17.15
N ASP A 131 -10.11 -20.33 -17.02
CA ASP A 131 -9.67 -20.85 -15.72
C ASP A 131 -8.82 -19.80 -14.98
N VAL A 132 -7.93 -19.10 -15.71
CA VAL A 132 -7.15 -17.97 -15.18
C VAL A 132 -8.08 -16.81 -14.78
N LYS A 133 -9.06 -16.47 -15.62
CA LYS A 133 -10.08 -15.47 -15.28
C LYS A 133 -10.86 -15.83 -14.02
N LEU A 134 -11.20 -17.11 -13.84
CA LEU A 134 -11.95 -17.57 -12.66
C LEU A 134 -11.12 -17.47 -11.37
N GLN A 135 -9.82 -17.77 -11.46
CA GLN A 135 -8.89 -17.68 -10.33
C GLN A 135 -8.77 -16.23 -9.82
N PHE A 136 -8.71 -15.25 -10.72
CA PHE A 136 -8.59 -13.84 -10.33
C PHE A 136 -9.94 -13.14 -10.14
N LYS A 137 -11.06 -13.73 -10.60
CA LYS A 137 -12.42 -13.23 -10.33
C LYS A 137 -12.77 -13.20 -8.84
N GLN A 138 -12.18 -14.08 -8.04
CA GLN A 138 -12.34 -14.08 -6.58
C GLN A 138 -11.68 -12.86 -5.92
N TYR A 139 -10.96 -12.04 -6.67
CA TYR A 139 -10.33 -10.79 -6.25
C TYR A 139 -10.87 -9.60 -7.07
N ASN A 140 -12.06 -9.74 -7.69
CA ASN A 140 -12.81 -8.66 -8.34
C ASN A 140 -14.13 -8.46 -7.59
N PHE A 141 -14.21 -7.48 -6.70
CA PHE A 141 -15.44 -7.11 -6.02
C PHE A 141 -15.77 -5.65 -6.32
N ASN A 142 -16.34 -5.43 -7.53
CA ASN A 142 -17.13 -4.23 -7.80
C ASN A 142 -18.41 -4.23 -6.95
#